data_AF-A0A2G5IMU0-F1
#
_entry.id   AF-A0A2G5IMU0-F1
#
_cell.length_a   1.000
_cell.length_b   1.000
_cell.length_c   1.000
_cell.angle_alpha   90.00
_cell.angle_beta   90.00
_cell.angle_gamma   90.00
#
_symmetry.space_group_name_H-M   'P 1'
#
loop_
_entity.id
_entity.type
_entity.pdbx_description
1 polymer ?
#
loop_
_entity_poly.entity_id
_entity_poly.type
_entity_poly.pdbx_seq_one_letter_code
_entity_poly.pdbx_strand_id
1 'polypeptide(L)' 'MELTYQTLDLPLSVHEAHSLTIYTAEPGTPDEDRLKLLASWTATHVRHQDQGAASRDSAR' A
#
# COMPACT_ATOMS: atom_id res chain seq x y z
N MET A 1 1.85 -14.25 -15.18
CA MET A 1 1.96 -13.33 -14.05
C MET A 1 2.91 -13.91 -13.07
N GLU A 2 4.18 -13.71 -13.42
CA GLU A 2 5.33 -13.87 -12.54
C GLU A 2 5.80 -12.46 -12.18
N LEU A 3 5.85 -12.14 -10.89
CA LEU A 3 6.21 -10.81 -10.40
C LEU A 3 7.29 -10.93 -9.32
N THR A 4 8.24 -10.01 -9.34
CA THR A 4 9.22 -9.86 -8.28
C THR A 4 8.54 -9.23 -7.07
N TYR A 5 8.64 -9.91 -5.93
CA TYR A 5 8.14 -9.46 -4.64
C TYR A 5 9.25 -8.81 -3.83
N GLN A 6 8.99 -7.62 -3.30
CA GLN A 6 9.90 -6.93 -2.39
C GLN A 6 9.09 -6.30 -1.26
N THR A 7 9.62 -6.34 -0.05
CA THR A 7 9.02 -5.66 1.11
C THR A 7 10.04 -4.74 1.74
N LEU A 8 9.60 -3.54 2.08
CA LEU A 8 10.37 -2.50 2.74
C LEU A 8 9.67 -2.14 4.05
N ASP A 9 10.42 -2.18 5.14
CA ASP A 9 9.96 -1.64 6.41
C ASP A 9 10.12 -0.12 6.41
N LEU A 10 9.02 0.57 6.72
CA LEU A 10 8.91 2.02 6.82
C LEU A 10 8.65 2.39 8.29
N PRO A 11 9.71 2.57 9.10
CA PRO A 11 9.55 3.07 10.46
C PRO A 11 9.10 4.54 10.39
N LEU A 12 7.82 4.79 10.70
CA LEU A 12 7.26 6.15 10.73
C LEU A 12 7.44 6.80 12.10
N SER A 13 7.48 6.01 13.17
CA SER A 13 7.84 6.46 14.52
C SER A 13 8.34 5.30 15.39
N VAL A 14 8.80 5.61 16.62
CA VAL A 14 9.25 4.60 17.60
C VAL A 14 8.17 3.58 17.96
N HIS A 15 6.89 3.93 17.75
CA HIS A 15 5.74 3.09 18.10
C HIS A 15 4.93 2.63 16.88
N GLU A 16 5.28 3.05 15.66
CA GLU A 16 4.57 2.70 14.44
C GLU A 16 5.54 2.30 13.33
N ALA A 17 5.52 1.00 13.00
CA ALA A 17 6.18 0.45 11.83
C ALA A 17 5.13 0.15 10.77
N HIS A 18 5.36 0.61 9.54
CA HIS A 18 4.57 0.24 8.37
C HIS A 18 5.41 -0.66 7.48
N SER A 19 4.77 -1.55 6.74
CA SER A 19 5.42 -2.36 5.71
C SER A 19 4.88 -1.97 4.34
N LEU A 20 5.76 -1.59 3.43
CA LEU A 20 5.43 -1.39 2.02
C LEU A 20 5.81 -2.64 1.24
N THR A 21 4.82 -3.26 0.60
CA THR A 21 5.06 -4.35 -0.35
C THR A 21 5.01 -3.82 -1.77
N ILE A 22 6.00 -4.20 -2.57
CA ILE A 22 6.18 -3.79 -3.96
C ILE A 22 6.17 -5.05 -4.83
N TYR A 23 5.34 -5.02 -5.88
CA TYR A 23 5.31 -6.04 -6.92
C TYR A 23 5.73 -5.42 -8.24
N THR A 24 6.76 -5.98 -8.88
CA THR A 24 7.26 -5.48 -10.19
C THR A 24 7.30 -6.60 -11.21
N ALA A 25 6.97 -6.30 -12.46
CA ALA A 25 7.23 -7.19 -13.59
C ALA A 25 8.58 -6.85 -14.24
N GLU A 26 9.20 -7.85 -14.85
CA GLU A 26 10.40 -7.64 -15.66
C GLU A 26 10.04 -6.84 -16.94
N PRO A 27 10.84 -5.83 -17.34
CA PRO A 27 10.58 -5.05 -18.54
C PRO A 27 10.55 -5.89 -19.82
N GLY A 28 9.66 -5.54 -20.73
CA GLY A 28 9.45 -6.25 -22.00
C GLY A 28 8.68 -7.57 -21.86
N THR A 29 8.22 -7.93 -20.66
CA THR A 29 7.40 -9.11 -20.47
C THR A 29 5.91 -8.81 -20.64
N PRO A 30 5.09 -9.80 -21.03
CA PRO A 30 3.63 -9.64 -21.07
C PRO A 30 3.01 -9.26 -19.72
N ASP A 31 3.70 -9.53 -18.61
CA ASP A 31 3.24 -9.20 -17.27
C ASP A 31 3.40 -7.69 -16.97
N GLU A 32 4.36 -7.01 -17.60
CA GLU A 32 4.49 -5.54 -17.56
C GLU A 32 3.24 -4.86 -18.14
N ASP A 33 2.78 -5.30 -19.31
CA ASP A 33 1.59 -4.72 -19.96
C ASP A 33 0.31 -4.97 -19.16
N ARG A 34 0.22 -6.12 -18.48
CA ARG A 34 -0.88 -6.42 -17.55
C ARG A 34 -0.84 -5.51 -16.33
N LEU A 35 0.34 -5.24 -15.76
CA LEU A 35 0.49 -4.29 -14.67
C LEU A 35 0.12 -2.86 -15.10
N LYS A 36 0.54 -2.43 -16.29
CA LYS A 36 0.14 -1.12 -16.86
C LYS A 36 -1.37 -1.01 -17.03
N LEU A 37 -2.02 -2.07 -17.52
CA LEU A 37 -3.47 -2.13 -17.65
C LEU A 37 -4.16 -2.02 -16.29
N LEU A 38 -3.72 -2.80 -15.29
CA LEU A 38 -4.25 -2.72 -13.92
C LEU A 38 -4.04 -1.32 -13.31
N ALA A 39 -2.87 -0.70 -13.50
CA ALA A 39 -2.58 0.65 -13.03
C ALA A 39 -3.47 1.71 -13.70
N SER A 40 -3.86 1.50 -14.97
CA SER A 40 -4.80 2.37 -15.65
C SER A 40 -6.22 2.31 -15.05
N TRP A 41 -6.55 1.22 -14.34
CA TRP A 41 -7.84 1.00 -13.69
C TRP A 41 -7.86 1.37 -12.21
N THR A 42 -6.71 1.62 -11.58
CA THR A 42 -6.68 2.00 -10.16
C THR A 42 -7.20 3.44 -9.99
N ALA A 43 -8.51 3.58 -9.83
CA ALA A 43 -9.13 4.76 -9.27
C ALA A 43 -8.85 4.79 -7.76
N THR A 44 -8.18 5.85 -7.31
CA THR A 44 -7.76 6.11 -5.94
C THR A 44 -8.86 5.83 -4.91
N HIS A 45 -8.72 4.79 -4.10
CA HIS A 45 -9.52 4.62 -2.88
C HIS A 45 -8.81 5.29 -1.70
N VAL A 46 -8.93 6.61 -1.56
CA VAL A 46 -8.67 7.26 -0.26
C VAL A 46 -9.88 6.99 0.62
N ARG A 47 -9.83 5.91 1.39
CA ARG A 47 -10.54 5.81 2.68
C ARG A 47 -9.72 4.97 3.65
N HIS A 48 -8.82 5.63 4.35
CA HIS A 48 -8.40 5.23 5.69
C HIS A 48 -8.46 6.49 6.54
N GLN A 49 -9.66 6.87 6.97
CA GLN A 49 -10.20 6.56 8.31
C GLN A 49 -9.46 7.27 9.43
N ASP A 50 -9.83 8.54 9.57
CA ASP A 50 -9.81 9.36 10.77
C ASP A 50 -10.75 8.77 11.86
N GLN A 51 -10.53 7.51 12.25
CA GLN A 51 -11.38 6.75 13.19
C GLN A 51 -10.52 6.09 14.28
N GLY A 52 -9.96 6.91 15.18
CA GLY A 52 -9.26 6.41 16.36
C GLY A 52 -9.15 7.40 17.53
N ALA A 53 -9.31 8.70 17.27
CA ALA A 53 -9.15 9.73 18.30
C ALA A 53 -10.47 10.24 18.93
N ALA A 54 -11.64 9.74 18.50
CA ALA A 54 -12.94 10.28 18.93
C ALA A 54 -13.56 9.62 20.18
N SER A 55 -12.87 8.75 20.93
CA SER A 55 -13.52 7.97 21.99
C SER A 55 -12.78 7.88 23.34
N ARG A 56 -11.73 8.67 23.58
CA ARG A 56 -10.96 8.59 24.84
C ARG A 56 -11.19 9.73 25.84
N ASP A 57 -12.00 10.74 25.52
CA ASP A 57 -12.16 11.94 26.38
C ASP A 57 -13.58 12.15 26.94
N SER A 58 -14.33 11.06 27.13
CA SER A 58 -15.63 11.11 27.83
C SER A 58 -15.69 10.08 28.95
N ALA A 59 -14.78 10.21 29.91
CA ALA A 59 -14.97 9.88 31.33
C ALA A 59 -13.64 9.98 32.08
N ARG A 60 -13.26 11.17 32.55
CA ARG A 60 -12.74 11.33 33.92
C ARG A 60 -12.70 12.78 34.39
#